data_AF-A0A7G6E7X4-F1
#
_entry.id   AF-A0A7G6E7X4-F1
#
_cell.length_a   1.000
_cell.length_b   1.000
_cell.length_c   1.000
_cell.angle_alpha   90.00
_cell.angle_beta   90.00
_cell.angle_gamma   90.00
#
_symmetry.space_group_name_H-M   'P 1'
#
loop_
_entity.id
_entity.type
_entity.pdbx_description
1 polymer ?
#
loop_
_entity_poly.entity_id
_entity_poly.type
_entity_poly.pdbx_seq_one_letter_code
_entity_poly.pdbx_strand_id
1 'polypeptide(L)'
;MTREHPCCLCPALESDFKNNVCADCGFIKKYTDERGWIYFVRGGIGGVHKTFYRKPGNNKEKACSIFPWHQTFVQAQIDLNKTAKARGWQVV
;
A
#
# COMPACT_ATOMS: atom_id res chain seq x y z
N MET A 1 12.12 20.71 14.50
CA MET A 1 11.32 19.54 14.92
C MET A 1 10.36 19.21 13.80
N THR A 2 10.78 18.38 12.85
CA THR A 2 10.05 18.06 11.62
C THR A 2 8.91 17.09 11.95
N ARG A 3 7.67 17.51 11.74
CA ARG A 3 6.48 16.69 11.95
C ARG A 3 6.35 15.70 10.79
N GLU A 4 6.40 14.42 11.10
CA GLU A 4 6.27 13.33 10.14
C GLU A 4 4.84 13.29 9.60
N HIS A 5 4.65 13.73 8.35
CA HIS A 5 3.35 13.67 7.68
C HIS A 5 3.25 12.43 6.76
N PRO A 6 2.05 11.85 6.57
CA PRO A 6 1.85 10.66 5.71
C PRO A 6 2.28 10.87 4.25
N CYS A 7 2.36 12.11 3.80
CA CYS A 7 2.91 12.48 2.49
C CYS A 7 4.43 12.30 2.38
N CYS A 8 5.15 12.30 3.51
CA CYS A 8 6.60 12.08 3.58
C CYS A 8 7.01 10.60 3.39
N LEU A 9 6.04 9.69 3.19
CA LEU A 9 6.26 8.26 2.96
C LEU A 9 6.10 7.84 1.50
N CYS A 10 5.86 8.79 0.59
CA CYS A 10 5.96 8.54 -0.84
C CYS A 10 7.45 8.48 -1.22
N PRO A 11 7.98 7.36 -1.72
CA PRO A 11 9.39 7.28 -2.13
C PRO A 11 9.67 8.02 -3.46
N ALA A 12 8.78 8.92 -3.89
CA ALA A 12 9.05 9.94 -4.90
C ALA A 12 9.48 11.23 -4.17
N LEU A 13 10.69 11.18 -3.61
CA LEU A 13 11.64 12.24 -3.28
C LEU A 13 11.15 13.67 -2.86
N GLU A 14 11.52 14.04 -1.64
CA GLU A 14 12.14 15.32 -1.22
C GLU A 14 11.63 16.69 -1.74
N SER A 15 10.33 16.93 -1.91
CA SER A 15 9.87 18.32 -2.05
C SER A 15 8.41 18.51 -1.64
N ASP A 16 8.18 19.47 -0.75
CA ASP A 16 6.93 20.19 -0.48
C ASP A 16 5.62 19.56 -0.97
N PHE A 17 4.99 18.75 -0.11
CA PHE A 17 3.64 18.27 -0.39
C PHE A 17 2.62 19.40 -0.22
N LYS A 18 2.27 20.07 -1.33
CA LYS A 18 1.24 21.10 -1.39
C LYS A 18 -0.12 20.45 -1.59
N ASN A 19 -1.05 20.67 -0.66
CA ASN A 19 -2.43 20.16 -0.71
C ASN A 19 -3.21 20.51 -1.99
N ASN A 20 -2.75 21.47 -2.79
CA ASN A 20 -3.36 21.86 -4.07
C ASN A 20 -2.78 21.15 -5.31
N VAL A 21 -1.79 20.25 -5.15
CA VAL A 21 -1.05 19.63 -6.27
C VAL A 21 -1.27 18.12 -6.37
N CYS A 22 -1.52 17.44 -5.25
CA CYS A 22 -1.59 15.97 -5.19
C CYS A 22 -2.99 15.50 -4.81
N ALA A 23 -4.00 15.89 -5.60
CA ALA A 23 -5.39 15.48 -5.38
C ALA A 23 -5.64 13.99 -5.67
N ASP A 24 -4.83 13.37 -6.55
CA ASP A 24 -4.91 11.95 -6.88
C ASP A 24 -3.50 11.33 -6.91
N CYS A 25 -3.04 10.87 -5.75
CA CYS A 25 -1.87 10.00 -5.66
C CYS A 25 -2.29 8.60 -6.15
N GLY A 26 -2.32 8.40 -7.47
CA GLY A 26 -2.67 7.16 -8.17
C GLY A 26 -1.68 6.00 -7.96
N PHE A 27 -1.18 5.84 -6.75
CA PHE A 27 0.00 5.06 -6.39
C PHE A 27 -0.39 3.64 -5.99
N ILE A 28 -0.92 2.89 -6.95
CA ILE A 28 -1.13 1.46 -6.79
C ILE A 28 0.25 0.81 -6.70
N LYS A 29 0.72 0.55 -5.49
CA LYS A 29 2.02 -0.10 -5.25
C LYS A 29 1.85 -1.54 -4.83
N LYS A 30 2.58 -2.40 -5.53
CA LYS A 30 2.77 -3.79 -5.18
C LYS A 30 4.10 -3.93 -4.46
N TYR A 31 4.15 -4.81 -3.48
CA TYR A 31 5.36 -5.09 -2.72
C TYR A 31 5.65 -6.58 -2.75
N THR A 32 6.93 -6.95 -2.78
CA THR A 32 7.36 -8.32 -2.52
C THR A 32 8.09 -8.41 -1.20
N ASP A 33 7.74 -9.46 -0.45
CA ASP A 33 8.51 -9.91 0.70
C ASP A 33 9.72 -10.76 0.26
N GLU A 34 10.66 -10.99 1.16
CA GLU A 34 11.85 -11.85 0.94
C GLU A 34 11.48 -13.28 0.51
N ARG A 35 10.28 -13.75 0.88
CA ARG A 35 9.73 -15.05 0.46
C ARG A 35 9.19 -15.04 -0.98
N GLY A 36 9.24 -13.92 -1.69
CA GLY A 36 8.66 -13.76 -3.03
C GLY A 36 7.14 -13.60 -3.04
N TRP A 37 6.52 -13.28 -1.90
CA TRP A 37 5.07 -13.05 -1.82
C TRP A 37 4.75 -11.63 -2.26
N ILE A 38 3.83 -11.48 -3.22
CA ILE A 38 3.46 -10.18 -3.77
C ILE A 38 2.19 -9.68 -3.07
N TYR A 39 2.24 -8.52 -2.47
CA TYR A 39 1.16 -7.85 -1.76
C TYR A 39 0.67 -6.64 -2.55
N PHE A 40 -0.65 -6.45 -2.61
CA PHE A 40 -1.28 -5.34 -3.34
C PHE A 40 -2.70 -5.09 -2.83
N VAL A 41 -3.22 -3.88 -3.01
CA VAL A 41 -4.59 -3.54 -2.61
C VAL A 41 -5.57 -3.84 -3.74
N ARG A 42 -6.74 -4.38 -3.39
CA ARG A 42 -7.83 -4.64 -4.31
C ARG A 42 -9.17 -4.30 -3.65
N GLY A 43 -10.15 -3.91 -4.48
CA GLY A 43 -11.56 -3.84 -4.06
C GLY A 43 -12.14 -5.22 -3.76
N GLY A 44 -12.91 -5.32 -2.69
CA GLY A 44 -13.74 -6.46 -2.33
C GLY A 44 -15.23 -6.18 -2.57
N ILE A 45 -16.06 -7.04 -1.99
CA ILE A 45 -17.51 -6.96 -2.11
C ILE A 45 -18.02 -5.82 -1.21
N GLY A 46 -18.88 -4.95 -1.75
CA GLY A 46 -19.48 -3.84 -0.99
C GLY A 46 -18.71 -2.51 -1.05
N GLY A 47 -17.90 -2.29 -2.09
CA GLY A 47 -17.18 -1.02 -2.27
C GLY A 47 -16.00 -0.79 -1.33
N VAL A 48 -15.64 -1.80 -0.54
CA VAL A 48 -14.50 -1.76 0.38
C VAL A 48 -13.23 -2.27 -0.29
N HIS A 49 -12.08 -1.91 0.27
CA HIS A 49 -10.75 -2.21 -0.23
C HIS A 49 -9.92 -2.89 0.86
N LYS A 50 -9.07 -3.83 0.47
CA LYS A 50 -8.17 -4.54 1.40
C LYS A 50 -6.90 -4.99 0.70
N THR A 51 -5.87 -5.25 1.49
CA THR A 51 -4.63 -5.86 1.01
C THR A 51 -4.84 -7.33 0.71
N PHE A 52 -4.43 -7.75 -0.48
CA PHE A 52 -4.32 -9.13 -0.92
C PHE A 52 -2.86 -9.50 -1.08
N TYR A 53 -2.59 -10.81 -1.06
CA TYR A 53 -1.28 -11.35 -1.34
C TYR A 53 -1.37 -12.52 -2.30
N ARG A 54 -0.31 -12.70 -3.08
CA ARG A 54 -0.11 -13.81 -4.01
C ARG A 54 1.19 -14.51 -3.66
N LYS A 55 1.14 -15.84 -3.57
CA LYS A 55 2.33 -16.66 -3.31
C LYS A 55 3.14 -16.84 -4.61
N PRO A 56 4.47 -16.95 -4.53
CA PRO A 56 5.28 -17.27 -5.71
C PRO A 56 4.84 -18.63 -6.28
N GLY A 57 4.76 -18.71 -7.62
CA GLY A 57 4.35 -19.93 -8.32
C GLY A 57 2.85 -20.26 -8.21
N ASN A 58 2.03 -19.41 -7.59
CA ASN A 58 0.58 -19.60 -7.51
C ASN A 58 -0.16 -18.36 -7.98
N ASN A 59 -1.13 -18.54 -8.89
CA ASN A 59 -1.95 -17.44 -9.39
C ASN A 59 -3.12 -17.07 -8.47
N LYS A 60 -3.36 -17.83 -7.39
CA LYS A 60 -4.42 -17.55 -6.42
C LYS A 60 -4.06 -16.36 -5.53
N GLU A 61 -4.93 -15.36 -5.55
CA GLU A 61 -4.87 -14.18 -4.69
C GLU A 61 -5.65 -14.48 -3.40
N LYS A 62 -5.10 -14.12 -2.25
CA LYS A 62 -5.75 -14.31 -0.95
C LYS A 62 -5.84 -12.98 -0.21
N ALA A 63 -6.99 -12.73 0.42
CA ALA A 63 -7.15 -11.58 1.28
C ALA A 63 -6.21 -11.73 2.49
N CYS A 64 -5.46 -10.68 2.79
CA CYS A 64 -4.50 -10.70 3.88
C CYS A 64 -5.22 -10.41 5.19
N SER A 65 -5.30 -11.37 6.10
CA SER A 65 -6.12 -11.28 7.33
C SER A 65 -5.70 -10.15 8.27
N ILE A 66 -4.41 -9.79 8.26
CA ILE A 66 -3.84 -8.76 9.15
C ILE A 66 -4.34 -7.35 8.84
N PHE A 67 -4.82 -7.10 7.63
CA PHE A 67 -5.29 -5.78 7.23
C PHE A 67 -6.80 -5.67 7.41
N PRO A 68 -7.31 -4.57 7.99
CA PRO A 68 -8.75 -4.32 8.00
C PRO A 68 -9.28 -4.02 6.58
N TRP A 69 -10.61 -4.05 6.45
CA TRP A 69 -11.27 -3.55 5.25
C TRP A 69 -11.45 -2.03 5.39
N HIS A 70 -11.17 -1.29 4.33
CA HIS A 70 -11.32 0.15 4.29
C HIS A 70 -12.35 0.57 3.24
N GLN A 71 -13.01 1.70 3.47
CA GLN A 71 -13.93 2.26 2.47
C GLN A 71 -13.18 2.81 1.25
N THR A 72 -11.93 3.24 1.42
CA THR A 72 -11.14 3.85 0.35
C THR A 72 -9.90 3.02 0.03
N PHE A 73 -9.54 2.99 -1.27
CA PHE A 73 -8.29 2.39 -1.74
C PHE A 73 -7.07 3.00 -1.04
N VAL A 74 -7.07 4.33 -0.89
CA VAL A 74 -5.96 5.10 -0.32
C VAL A 74 -5.64 4.64 1.11
N GLN A 75 -6.66 4.45 1.96
CA GLN A 75 -6.44 3.98 3.33
C GLN A 75 -5.80 2.58 3.34
N ALA A 76 -6.33 1.64 2.55
CA ALA A 76 -5.76 0.31 2.44
C ALA A 76 -4.32 0.33 1.92
N GLN A 77 -4.01 1.22 0.96
CA GLN A 77 -2.67 1.35 0.39
C GLN A 77 -1.70 1.99 1.39
N ILE A 78 -2.15 2.94 2.21
CA ILE A 78 -1.34 3.51 3.30
C ILE A 78 -0.94 2.42 4.30
N ASP A 79 -1.87 1.56 4.71
CA ASP A 79 -1.55 0.48 5.65
C ASP A 79 -0.60 -0.55 5.06
N LEU A 80 -0.76 -0.88 3.77
CA LEU A 80 0.19 -1.71 3.05
C LEU A 80 1.58 -1.06 2.99
N ASN A 81 1.67 0.23 2.65
CA ASN A 81 2.93 0.96 2.57
C ASN A 81 3.64 1.03 3.93
N LYS A 82 2.92 1.28 5.02
CA LYS A 82 3.47 1.26 6.39
C LYS A 82 4.05 -0.11 6.73
N THR A 83 3.31 -1.17 6.41
CA THR A 83 3.74 -2.55 6.66
C THR A 83 4.96 -2.91 5.82
N ALA A 84 4.97 -2.54 4.54
CA ALA A 84 6.09 -2.74 3.64
C ALA A 84 7.35 -2.03 4.15
N LYS A 85 7.23 -0.76 4.58
CA LYS A 85 8.36 -0.01 5.17
C LYS A 85 8.86 -0.67 6.46
N ALA A 86 7.97 -1.06 7.37
CA ALA A 86 8.34 -1.70 8.63
C ALA A 86 9.04 -3.05 8.44
N ARG A 87 8.72 -3.77 7.36
CA ARG A 87 9.27 -5.10 7.05
C ARG A 87 10.37 -5.08 5.97
N GLY A 88 10.75 -3.91 5.45
CA GLY A 88 11.75 -3.80 4.39
C GLY A 88 11.35 -4.42 3.06
N TRP A 89 10.05 -4.53 2.77
CA TRP A 89 9.55 -5.09 1.52
C TRP A 89 9.92 -4.23 0.32
N GLN A 90 10.21 -4.90 -0.79
CA GLN A 90 10.65 -4.25 -2.03
C GLN A 90 9.46 -3.93 -2.91
N VAL A 91 9.50 -2.79 -3.62
CA VAL A 91 8.48 -2.48 -4.63
C VAL A 91 8.64 -3.42 -5.83
N VAL A 92 7.50 -3.90 -6.36
CA VAL A 92 7.40 -4.75 -7.57
C VAL A 92 6.75 -3.97 -8.69
#